data_AF-A0A949RNZ2-F1
#
_entry.id   AF-A0A949RNZ2-F1
#
_cell.length_a   1.000
_cell.length_b   1.000
_cell.length_c   1.000
_cell.angle_alpha   90.00
_cell.angle_beta   90.00
_cell.angle_gamma   90.00
#
_symmetry.space_group_name_H-M   'P 1'
#
loop_
_entity.id
_entity.type
_entity.pdbx_description
1 polymer ?
#
loop_
_entity_poly.entity_id
_entity_poly.type
_entity_poly.pdbx_seq_one_letter_code
_entity_poly.pdbx_strand_id
1 'polypeptide(L)'
;MTPLEYAEKYRNLEVYVIPLDEAGSGDGPTIPAGAWKRTRVASYRLGDSAYRERFFDSIRKHIGKEGLAVMVKTTDGTTSTAIFLTRDEVWQHFRHPFVGKGTPEQVQLAIQLTYRFYKTGAVFSDLDRFTAASFLGLDCNGFAGNYIQRGHGTSAGLWSKPGNYADPGPNSSMSTLMRLPGNQVLAAMEEILAGTQDIYILAMCDPSSGLITERNKTTTVEGKEETSHGHIMLTEPGTVEAAGSEIKVKVVESTGGKGLVDSEYRILKVAKARDRPKEGIFRVFRGSKGEEMSVKIARLA
;
A
#
# COMPACT_ATOMS: atom_id res chain seq x y z
N MET A 1 1.07 -14.79 4.66
CA MET A 1 1.49 -13.65 5.50
C MET A 1 0.25 -12.86 5.86
N THR A 2 0.07 -12.44 7.10
CA THR A 2 -1.08 -11.62 7.51
C THR A 2 -0.92 -10.15 7.07
N PRO A 3 -1.99 -9.34 7.03
CA PRO A 3 -1.88 -7.92 6.73
C PRO A 3 -0.97 -7.16 7.71
N LEU A 4 -0.97 -7.52 8.99
CA LEU A 4 -0.08 -6.91 9.97
C LEU A 4 1.38 -7.26 9.70
N GLU A 5 1.71 -8.53 9.45
CA GLU A 5 3.06 -8.97 9.07
C GLU A 5 3.55 -8.26 7.80
N TYR A 6 2.66 -8.06 6.82
CA TYR A 6 2.98 -7.33 5.59
C TYR A 6 3.18 -5.83 5.84
N ALA A 7 2.38 -5.21 6.71
CA ALA A 7 2.58 -3.83 7.11
C ALA A 7 3.92 -3.61 7.83
N GLU A 8 4.39 -4.59 8.61
CA GLU A 8 5.72 -4.52 9.23
C GLU A 8 6.86 -4.45 8.20
N LYS A 9 6.64 -4.92 6.97
CA LYS A 9 7.63 -4.75 5.87
C LYS A 9 7.82 -3.28 5.47
N TYR A 10 6.86 -2.41 5.73
CA TYR A 10 7.00 -0.96 5.53
C TYR A 10 7.45 -0.22 6.78
N ARG A 11 7.07 -0.71 7.98
CA ARG A 11 7.39 -0.09 9.27
C ARG A 11 8.83 -0.35 9.71
N ASN A 12 9.35 -1.53 9.40
CA ASN A 12 10.72 -1.97 9.69
C ASN A 12 11.49 -2.22 8.40
N LEU A 13 11.34 -1.32 7.42
CA LEU A 13 11.96 -1.46 6.11
C LEU A 13 13.48 -1.46 6.26
N GLU A 14 14.15 -2.44 5.68
CA GLU A 14 15.61 -2.44 5.61
C GLU A 14 16.04 -2.06 4.19
N VAL A 15 16.89 -1.05 4.08
CA VAL A 15 17.40 -0.56 2.80
C VAL A 15 18.90 -0.69 2.78
N TYR A 16 19.45 -1.19 1.67
CA TYR A 16 20.89 -1.20 1.47
C TYR A 16 21.37 0.19 1.07
N VAL A 17 22.16 0.82 1.94
CA VAL A 17 22.64 2.18 1.76
C VAL A 17 24.12 2.15 1.41
N ILE A 18 24.44 2.76 0.26
CA ILE A 18 25.81 3.03 -0.17
C ILE A 18 26.18 4.45 0.29
N PRO A 19 27.31 4.65 0.98
CA PRO A 19 27.80 5.98 1.37
C PRO A 19 27.91 6.94 0.17
N LEU A 20 27.60 8.23 0.39
CA LEU A 20 27.50 9.23 -0.69
C LEU A 20 28.85 9.52 -1.38
N ASP A 21 29.94 9.41 -0.63
CA ASP A 21 31.33 9.53 -1.06
C ASP A 21 31.80 8.33 -1.90
N GLU A 22 31.28 7.14 -1.60
CA GLU A 22 31.53 5.91 -2.37
C GLU A 22 30.61 5.76 -3.58
N ALA A 23 29.54 6.56 -3.65
CA ALA A 23 28.59 6.59 -4.76
C ALA A 23 29.11 7.33 -6.02
N GLY A 24 30.44 7.37 -6.24
CA GLY A 24 31.09 7.91 -7.43
C GLY A 24 30.48 7.40 -8.75
N SER A 25 30.87 7.99 -9.89
CA SER A 25 30.34 7.73 -11.24
C SER A 25 30.46 6.27 -11.68
N GLY A 26 29.64 5.40 -11.09
CA GLY A 26 29.73 3.96 -11.20
C GLY A 26 29.27 3.52 -12.57
N ASP A 27 30.19 3.55 -13.54
CA ASP A 27 30.07 2.83 -14.79
C ASP A 27 30.41 1.36 -14.50
N GLY A 28 29.45 0.59 -14.00
CA GLY A 28 29.65 -0.85 -13.87
C GLY A 28 28.60 -1.63 -13.06
N PRO A 29 28.56 -2.97 -13.27
CA PRO A 29 27.56 -3.87 -12.68
C PRO A 29 27.84 -4.26 -11.22
N THR A 30 28.79 -3.63 -10.53
CA THR A 30 29.12 -3.97 -9.14
C THR A 30 28.40 -3.07 -8.15
N ILE A 31 27.91 -3.66 -7.06
CA ILE A 31 27.34 -2.92 -5.93
C ILE A 31 28.51 -2.53 -5.02
N PRO A 32 28.79 -1.23 -4.82
CA PRO A 32 29.79 -0.78 -3.87
C PRO A 32 29.50 -1.29 -2.46
N ALA A 33 30.52 -1.22 -1.59
CA ALA A 33 30.33 -1.49 -0.17
C ALA A 33 29.23 -0.59 0.41
N GLY A 34 28.51 -1.13 1.37
CA GLY A 34 27.33 -0.50 1.94
C GLY A 34 26.78 -1.33 3.09
N ALA A 35 25.74 -0.82 3.72
CA ALA A 35 25.15 -1.44 4.89
C ALA A 35 23.62 -1.45 4.82
N TRP A 36 23.02 -2.51 5.34
CA TRP A 36 21.59 -2.53 5.60
C TRP A 36 21.27 -1.57 6.74
N LYS A 37 20.40 -0.61 6.47
CA LYS A 37 19.89 0.34 7.48
C LYS A 37 18.38 0.16 7.59
N ARG A 38 17.89 0.10 8.83
CA ARG A 38 16.47 0.12 9.12
C ARG A 38 15.92 1.54 8.97
N THR A 39 14.74 1.65 8.38
CA THR A 39 13.99 2.90 8.23
C THR A 39 12.49 2.60 8.15
N ARG A 40 11.65 3.61 7.92
CA ARG A 40 10.19 3.49 7.93
C ARG A 40 9.56 4.30 6.80
N VAL A 41 8.68 3.66 6.03
CA VAL A 41 7.80 4.34 5.07
C VAL A 41 6.35 4.02 5.41
N ALA A 42 5.83 4.75 6.39
CA ALA A 42 4.46 4.60 6.85
C ALA A 42 3.62 5.85 6.63
N SER A 43 4.12 6.89 5.96
CA SER A 43 3.34 8.10 5.69
C SER A 43 2.26 7.84 4.64
N TYR A 44 1.13 8.54 4.77
CA TYR A 44 0.10 8.51 3.73
C TYR A 44 0.55 9.33 2.52
N ARG A 45 0.41 8.78 1.32
CA ARG A 45 0.76 9.49 0.09
C ARG A 45 -0.32 9.25 -0.97
N LEU A 46 -0.97 10.33 -1.38
CA LEU A 46 -1.99 10.31 -2.42
C LEU A 46 -1.67 11.38 -3.47
N GLY A 47 -1.70 11.00 -4.75
CA GLY A 47 -1.46 11.94 -5.84
C GLY A 47 0.00 12.00 -6.27
N ASP A 48 0.29 12.88 -7.24
CA ASP A 48 1.60 12.93 -7.85
C ASP A 48 2.67 13.57 -6.94
N SER A 49 3.93 13.23 -7.15
CA SER A 49 5.07 13.81 -6.43
C SER A 49 6.00 14.51 -7.39
N ALA A 50 6.18 15.81 -7.22
CA ALA A 50 7.17 16.58 -7.96
C ALA A 50 8.61 16.05 -7.79
N TYR A 51 8.87 15.28 -6.73
CA TYR A 51 10.18 14.68 -6.47
C TYR A 51 10.48 13.49 -7.40
N ARG A 52 9.47 12.79 -7.93
CA ARG A 52 9.66 11.59 -8.75
C ARG A 52 10.57 11.89 -9.95
N GLU A 53 10.17 12.86 -10.78
CA GLU A 53 10.92 13.22 -11.99
C GLU A 53 12.30 13.78 -11.63
N ARG A 54 12.35 14.67 -10.64
CA ARG A 54 13.59 15.32 -10.20
C ARG A 54 14.66 14.33 -9.73
N PHE A 55 14.25 13.33 -8.95
CA PHE A 55 15.17 12.30 -8.47
C PHE A 55 15.59 11.37 -9.62
N PHE A 56 14.63 10.95 -10.45
CA PHE A 56 14.93 10.07 -11.57
C PHE A 56 15.85 10.72 -12.60
N ASP A 57 15.73 12.04 -12.82
CA ASP A 57 16.63 12.80 -13.68
C ASP A 57 18.09 12.75 -13.24
N SER A 58 18.31 12.64 -11.93
CA SER A 58 19.65 12.49 -11.35
C SER A 58 20.13 11.04 -11.49
N ILE A 59 19.25 10.07 -11.20
CA ILE A 59 19.55 8.64 -11.25
C ILE A 59 19.84 8.16 -12.69
N ARG A 60 19.04 8.59 -13.68
CA ARG A 60 19.08 8.05 -15.05
C ARG A 60 20.43 8.24 -15.76
N LYS A 61 21.21 9.23 -15.33
CA LYS A 61 22.56 9.52 -15.83
C LYS A 61 23.60 8.48 -15.41
N HIS A 62 23.28 7.71 -14.37
CA HIS A 62 24.14 6.65 -13.82
C HIS A 62 23.69 5.24 -14.22
N ILE A 63 22.64 5.12 -15.04
CA ILE A 63 22.18 3.83 -15.56
C ILE A 63 22.94 3.55 -16.86
N GLY A 64 23.93 2.66 -16.79
CA GLY A 64 24.71 2.21 -17.93
C GLY A 64 23.94 1.25 -18.86
N LYS A 65 24.62 0.78 -19.92
CA LYS A 65 24.05 -0.19 -20.88
C LYS A 65 23.69 -1.53 -20.22
N GLU A 66 24.52 -1.97 -19.29
CA GLU A 66 24.33 -3.20 -18.50
C GLU A 66 23.27 -3.06 -17.39
N GLY A 67 22.61 -1.90 -17.31
CA GLY A 67 21.68 -1.58 -16.25
C GLY A 67 22.35 -1.09 -14.97
N LEU A 68 21.57 -1.09 -13.90
CA LEU A 68 21.97 -0.62 -12.58
C LEU A 68 21.72 -1.70 -11.54
N ALA A 69 22.77 -2.01 -10.77
CA ALA A 69 22.70 -3.01 -9.73
C ALA A 69 22.06 -2.46 -8.44
N VAL A 70 21.09 -3.18 -7.89
CA VAL A 70 20.37 -2.85 -6.65
C VAL A 70 20.29 -4.06 -5.70
N MET A 71 20.08 -3.79 -4.40
CA MET A 71 19.87 -4.83 -3.39
C MET A 71 18.52 -4.63 -2.73
N VAL A 72 17.75 -5.71 -2.64
CA VAL A 72 16.44 -5.69 -1.97
C VAL A 72 16.28 -6.91 -1.08
N LYS A 73 15.65 -6.71 0.07
CA LYS A 73 15.07 -7.79 0.88
C LYS A 73 13.62 -7.97 0.45
N THR A 74 13.30 -9.14 -0.06
CA THR A 74 11.95 -9.49 -0.50
C THR A 74 11.02 -9.69 0.69
N THR A 75 9.71 -9.65 0.45
CA THR A 75 8.70 -9.78 1.50
C THR A 75 8.82 -11.08 2.30
N ASP A 76 9.23 -12.18 1.67
CA ASP A 76 9.53 -13.48 2.31
C ASP A 76 10.81 -13.48 3.18
N GLY A 77 11.58 -12.38 3.18
CA GLY A 77 12.82 -12.25 3.95
C GLY A 77 14.08 -12.68 3.19
N THR A 78 13.95 -13.18 1.96
CA THR A 78 15.10 -13.52 1.12
C THR A 78 15.86 -12.24 0.74
N THR A 79 17.18 -12.25 0.89
CA THR A 79 18.01 -11.16 0.34
C THR A 79 18.28 -11.49 -1.12
N SER A 80 17.68 -10.73 -2.05
CA SER A 80 18.05 -10.80 -3.46
C SER A 80 19.25 -9.89 -3.69
N THR A 81 20.42 -10.51 -3.77
CA THR A 81 21.70 -9.85 -4.02
C THR A 81 21.83 -9.49 -5.50
N ALA A 82 22.06 -8.20 -5.77
CA ALA A 82 22.40 -7.64 -7.08
C ALA A 82 21.44 -7.98 -8.24
N ILE A 83 20.37 -7.19 -8.32
CA ILE A 83 19.46 -7.21 -9.48
C ILE A 83 19.91 -6.12 -10.45
N PHE A 84 20.11 -6.50 -11.70
CA PHE A 84 20.41 -5.59 -12.79
C PHE A 84 19.12 -5.10 -13.41
N LEU A 85 18.85 -3.80 -13.26
CA LEU A 85 17.68 -3.18 -13.84
C LEU A 85 18.10 -2.24 -14.98
N THR A 86 17.53 -2.46 -16.16
CA THR A 86 17.62 -1.50 -17.27
C THR A 86 16.98 -0.17 -16.89
N ARG A 87 17.24 0.89 -17.67
CA ARG A 87 16.64 2.22 -17.40
C ARG A 87 15.12 2.16 -17.31
N ASP A 88 14.48 1.41 -18.19
CA ASP A 88 13.03 1.29 -18.24
C ASP A 88 12.48 0.52 -17.04
N GLU A 89 13.16 -0.54 -16.61
CA GLU A 89 12.80 -1.29 -15.40
C GLU A 89 12.98 -0.46 -14.14
N VAL A 90 14.10 0.28 -14.02
CA VAL A 90 14.30 1.21 -12.91
C VAL A 90 13.15 2.21 -12.88
N TRP A 91 12.81 2.85 -14.00
CA TRP A 91 11.70 3.81 -14.05
C TRP A 91 10.36 3.19 -13.63
N GLN A 92 10.05 2.01 -14.17
CA GLN A 92 8.81 1.31 -13.90
C GLN A 92 8.63 1.02 -12.42
N HIS A 93 9.68 0.61 -11.72
CA HIS A 93 9.62 0.26 -10.29
C HIS A 93 9.80 1.46 -9.37
N PHE A 94 10.64 2.42 -9.76
CA PHE A 94 10.99 3.60 -8.97
C PHE A 94 9.80 4.54 -8.75
N ARG A 95 8.90 4.67 -9.74
CA ARG A 95 7.83 5.69 -9.70
C ARG A 95 6.70 5.40 -8.70
N HIS A 96 6.43 4.13 -8.39
CA HIS A 96 5.23 3.74 -7.64
C HIS A 96 5.21 4.22 -6.18
N PRO A 97 6.32 4.14 -5.41
CA PRO A 97 6.42 4.69 -4.06
C PRO A 97 6.03 6.18 -3.94
N PHE A 98 6.28 6.98 -4.98
CA PHE A 98 6.02 8.43 -4.97
C PHE A 98 4.54 8.80 -5.08
N VAL A 99 3.71 7.85 -5.55
CA VAL A 99 2.27 8.02 -5.73
C VAL A 99 1.45 7.15 -4.77
N GLY A 100 2.09 6.59 -3.74
CA GLY A 100 1.43 5.77 -2.74
C GLY A 100 1.23 4.31 -3.12
N LYS A 101 1.87 3.82 -4.19
CA LYS A 101 1.57 2.51 -4.81
C LYS A 101 2.72 1.50 -4.74
N GLY A 102 3.86 1.88 -4.16
CA GLY A 102 5.07 1.05 -4.16
C GLY A 102 4.99 -0.15 -3.23
N THR A 103 5.43 -1.32 -3.68
CA THR A 103 5.68 -2.49 -2.81
C THR A 103 6.87 -2.21 -1.86
N PRO A 104 7.10 -3.01 -0.80
CA PRO A 104 8.27 -2.82 0.06
C PRO A 104 9.60 -2.81 -0.72
N GLU A 105 9.73 -3.66 -1.74
CA GLU A 105 10.95 -3.75 -2.56
C GLU A 105 11.11 -2.54 -3.49
N GLN A 106 10.01 -2.03 -4.05
CA GLN A 106 10.03 -0.79 -4.83
C GLN A 106 10.37 0.42 -3.97
N VAL A 107 9.92 0.44 -2.70
CA VAL A 107 10.27 1.48 -1.75
C VAL A 107 11.77 1.40 -1.41
N GLN A 108 12.32 0.20 -1.18
CA GLN A 108 13.77 0.01 -1.01
C GLN A 108 14.56 0.54 -2.20
N LEU A 109 14.15 0.18 -3.42
CA LEU A 109 14.75 0.68 -4.66
C LEU A 109 14.75 2.21 -4.70
N ALA A 110 13.59 2.84 -4.48
CA ALA A 110 13.46 4.28 -4.55
C ALA A 110 14.35 5.01 -3.52
N ILE A 111 14.43 4.48 -2.30
CA ILE A 111 15.31 5.03 -1.26
C ILE A 111 16.77 4.81 -1.63
N GLN A 112 17.17 3.58 -1.97
CA GLN A 112 18.55 3.23 -2.30
C GLN A 112 19.08 4.12 -3.43
N LEU A 113 18.33 4.24 -4.53
CA LEU A 113 18.78 4.98 -5.70
C LEU A 113 18.80 6.49 -5.48
N THR A 114 17.79 7.02 -4.79
CA THR A 114 17.76 8.44 -4.47
C THR A 114 18.89 8.78 -3.50
N TYR A 115 19.06 8.02 -2.42
CA TYR A 115 20.12 8.25 -1.45
C TYR A 115 21.51 8.15 -2.08
N ARG A 116 21.72 7.20 -3.00
CA ARG A 116 22.98 6.99 -3.72
C ARG A 116 23.31 8.15 -4.67
N PHE A 117 22.36 8.60 -5.50
CA PHE A 117 22.68 9.50 -6.62
C PHE A 117 22.17 10.93 -6.47
N TYR A 118 21.21 11.18 -5.59
CA TYR A 118 20.61 12.49 -5.42
C TYR A 118 21.34 13.28 -4.32
N LYS A 119 22.48 13.87 -4.69
CA LYS A 119 23.31 14.72 -3.81
C LYS A 119 22.54 15.96 -3.38
N THR A 120 21.99 15.97 -2.17
CA THR A 120 21.25 17.14 -1.65
C THR A 120 21.61 17.53 -0.24
N GLY A 121 22.90 17.86 -0.02
CA GLY A 121 23.33 18.57 1.17
C GLY A 121 22.92 17.94 2.51
N ALA A 122 22.82 18.77 3.55
CA ALA A 122 22.63 18.31 4.94
C ALA A 122 21.30 17.56 5.19
N VAL A 123 20.24 17.81 4.40
CA VAL A 123 18.90 17.21 4.60
C VAL A 123 18.88 15.70 4.32
N PHE A 124 19.82 15.21 3.50
CA PHE A 124 19.88 13.82 3.04
C PHE A 124 21.08 13.07 3.64
N SER A 125 21.77 13.69 4.61
CA SER A 125 22.87 13.05 5.35
C SER A 125 22.39 11.94 6.29
N ASP A 126 21.11 11.96 6.66
CA ASP A 126 20.47 11.01 7.56
C ASP A 126 19.27 10.34 6.86
N LEU A 127 19.24 9.01 6.89
CA LEU A 127 18.23 8.19 6.24
C LEU A 127 16.83 8.40 6.86
N ASP A 128 16.76 8.64 8.17
CA ASP A 128 15.48 8.82 8.85
C ASP A 128 14.86 10.18 8.50
N ARG A 129 15.67 11.25 8.50
CA ARG A 129 15.23 12.56 7.98
C ARG A 129 14.82 12.51 6.52
N PHE A 130 15.55 11.74 5.71
CA PHE A 130 15.23 11.53 4.31
C PHE A 130 13.84 10.90 4.16
N THR A 131 13.57 9.76 4.79
CA THR A 131 12.26 9.08 4.68
C THR A 131 11.11 9.87 5.32
N ALA A 132 11.38 10.68 6.35
CA ALA A 132 10.40 11.56 6.99
C ALA A 132 9.95 12.73 6.11
N ALA A 133 10.73 13.12 5.09
CA ALA A 133 10.40 14.22 4.18
C ALA A 133 9.17 13.95 3.27
N SER A 134 8.50 12.80 3.47
CA SER A 134 7.15 12.49 2.95
C SER A 134 7.02 12.53 1.42
N PHE A 135 8.13 12.39 0.68
CA PHE A 135 8.09 12.21 -0.78
C PHE A 135 7.71 10.78 -1.18
N LEU A 136 7.82 9.81 -0.25
CA LEU A 136 7.30 8.44 -0.36
C LEU A 136 6.13 8.24 0.59
N GLY A 137 5.29 7.27 0.28
CA GLY A 137 4.31 6.75 1.21
C GLY A 137 3.42 5.70 0.57
N LEU A 138 2.27 5.48 1.20
CA LEU A 138 1.25 4.53 0.76
C LEU A 138 -0.12 5.18 0.79
N ASP A 139 -0.95 4.98 -0.23
CA ASP A 139 -2.39 5.19 -0.10
C ASP A 139 -3.11 3.90 0.31
N CYS A 140 -4.41 3.99 0.59
CA CYS A 140 -5.23 2.86 1.03
C CYS A 140 -5.22 1.71 0.01
N ASN A 141 -5.48 2.01 -1.27
CA ASN A 141 -5.41 1.05 -2.37
C ASN A 141 -3.99 0.49 -2.58
N GLY A 142 -2.97 1.30 -2.37
CA GLY A 142 -1.57 0.94 -2.51
C GLY A 142 -1.20 -0.13 -1.51
N PHE A 143 -1.55 0.07 -0.23
CA PHE A 143 -1.37 -0.96 0.78
C PHE A 143 -2.21 -2.21 0.50
N ALA A 144 -3.54 -2.07 0.35
CA ALA A 144 -4.43 -3.22 0.19
C ALA A 144 -4.15 -4.02 -1.08
N GLY A 145 -3.95 -3.33 -2.20
CA GLY A 145 -3.63 -3.96 -3.48
C GLY A 145 -2.25 -4.62 -3.48
N ASN A 146 -1.23 -4.00 -2.88
CA ASN A 146 0.07 -4.66 -2.71
C ASN A 146 -0.03 -5.89 -1.81
N TYR A 147 -0.79 -5.84 -0.72
CA TYR A 147 -1.02 -7.00 0.13
C TYR A 147 -1.68 -8.15 -0.64
N ILE A 148 -2.78 -7.87 -1.36
CA ILE A 148 -3.48 -8.89 -2.13
C ILE A 148 -2.56 -9.52 -3.18
N GLN A 149 -1.82 -8.69 -3.92
CA GLN A 149 -0.93 -9.15 -4.99
C GLN A 149 0.31 -9.90 -4.47
N ARG A 150 0.86 -9.49 -3.32
CA ARG A 150 2.22 -9.89 -2.88
C ARG A 150 2.30 -10.58 -1.52
N GLY A 151 1.39 -10.23 -0.60
CA GLY A 151 1.35 -10.77 0.75
C GLY A 151 0.43 -11.98 0.85
N HIS A 152 -0.70 -11.93 0.13
CA HIS A 152 -1.69 -13.00 0.03
C HIS A 152 -1.46 -13.90 -1.19
N GLY A 153 -1.28 -13.31 -2.37
CA GLY A 153 -0.93 -14.05 -3.59
C GLY A 153 0.51 -14.55 -3.61
N THR A 154 0.73 -15.84 -3.86
CA THR A 154 2.06 -16.49 -3.87
C THR A 154 2.81 -16.40 -5.21
N SER A 155 2.21 -15.78 -6.24
CA SER A 155 2.64 -16.00 -7.64
C SER A 155 3.36 -14.81 -8.28
N ALA A 156 3.34 -13.64 -7.66
CA ALA A 156 3.92 -12.44 -8.23
C ALA A 156 5.44 -12.44 -8.04
N GLY A 157 6.20 -12.72 -9.11
CA GLY A 157 7.67 -12.60 -9.11
C GLY A 157 8.11 -11.18 -8.71
N LEU A 158 9.31 -11.01 -8.16
CA LEU A 158 9.81 -9.77 -7.52
C LEU A 158 9.46 -8.45 -8.24
N TRP A 159 9.53 -8.46 -9.58
CA TRP A 159 9.31 -7.31 -10.44
C TRP A 159 8.01 -7.38 -11.25
N SER A 160 7.04 -8.17 -10.80
CA SER A 160 5.69 -8.21 -11.38
C SER A 160 5.15 -6.79 -11.53
N LYS A 161 4.66 -6.46 -12.72
CA LYS A 161 4.00 -5.17 -12.95
C LYS A 161 2.80 -5.05 -12.01
N PRO A 162 2.51 -3.87 -11.43
CA PRO A 162 1.27 -3.68 -10.67
C PRO A 162 0.11 -3.89 -11.65
N GLY A 163 -0.62 -4.97 -11.47
CA GLY A 163 -1.13 -5.70 -12.62
C GLY A 163 -2.37 -5.12 -13.29
N ASN A 164 -2.81 -5.85 -14.31
CA ASN A 164 -4.02 -5.64 -15.10
C ASN A 164 -5.19 -6.43 -14.49
N TYR A 165 -6.35 -6.49 -15.15
CA TYR A 165 -7.53 -7.22 -14.65
C TYR A 165 -7.26 -8.71 -14.32
N ALA A 166 -6.17 -9.30 -14.84
CA ALA A 166 -5.75 -10.67 -14.57
C ALA A 166 -4.84 -10.80 -13.33
N ASP A 167 -4.24 -9.70 -12.86
CA ASP A 167 -3.37 -9.65 -11.67
C ASP A 167 -3.68 -8.37 -10.86
N PRO A 168 -4.79 -8.34 -10.11
CA PRO A 168 -5.21 -7.16 -9.35
C PRO A 168 -4.14 -6.71 -8.35
N GLY A 169 -3.96 -5.40 -8.21
CA GLY A 169 -2.87 -4.86 -7.41
C GLY A 169 -3.09 -3.40 -6.96
N PRO A 170 -2.02 -2.65 -6.63
CA PRO A 170 -2.14 -1.32 -6.02
C PRO A 170 -2.84 -0.26 -6.88
N ASN A 171 -2.91 -0.48 -8.19
CA ASN A 171 -3.58 0.40 -9.15
C ASN A 171 -5.04 0.00 -9.45
N SER A 172 -5.51 -1.14 -8.94
CA SER A 172 -6.89 -1.57 -9.12
C SER A 172 -7.85 -0.66 -8.34
N SER A 173 -9.07 -0.50 -8.88
CA SER A 173 -10.16 0.16 -8.14
C SER A 173 -10.55 -0.68 -6.92
N MET A 174 -11.16 -0.06 -5.91
CA MET A 174 -11.58 -0.78 -4.71
C MET A 174 -12.67 -1.81 -5.04
N SER A 175 -13.57 -1.46 -5.96
CA SER A 175 -14.57 -2.37 -6.51
C SER A 175 -13.97 -3.60 -7.20
N THR A 176 -12.86 -3.44 -7.94
CA THR A 176 -12.13 -4.58 -8.52
C THR A 176 -11.54 -5.44 -7.40
N LEU A 177 -10.84 -4.85 -6.43
CA LEU A 177 -10.23 -5.60 -5.31
C LEU A 177 -11.27 -6.36 -4.46
N MET A 178 -12.48 -5.82 -4.31
CA MET A 178 -13.58 -6.47 -3.60
C MET A 178 -14.16 -7.67 -4.36
N ARG A 179 -14.04 -7.70 -5.69
CA ARG A 179 -14.71 -8.67 -6.58
C ARG A 179 -13.74 -9.61 -7.29
N LEU A 180 -12.59 -9.86 -6.68
CA LEU A 180 -11.63 -10.81 -7.23
C LEU A 180 -12.22 -12.22 -7.30
N PRO A 181 -11.81 -13.04 -8.27
CA PRO A 181 -12.26 -14.42 -8.36
C PRO A 181 -12.04 -15.15 -7.02
N GLY A 182 -13.11 -15.76 -6.50
CA GLY A 182 -13.10 -16.44 -5.20
C GLY A 182 -13.62 -15.60 -4.04
N ASN A 183 -13.49 -14.26 -4.08
CA ASN A 183 -13.96 -13.41 -2.99
C ASN A 183 -15.47 -13.55 -2.78
N GLN A 184 -15.89 -13.64 -1.52
CA GLN A 184 -17.30 -13.70 -1.14
C GLN A 184 -17.72 -12.37 -0.49
N VAL A 185 -18.57 -11.60 -1.15
CA VAL A 185 -19.21 -10.41 -0.55
C VAL A 185 -20.22 -10.88 0.50
N LEU A 186 -20.09 -10.36 1.71
CA LEU A 186 -20.92 -10.77 2.84
C LEU A 186 -22.24 -9.99 2.89
N ALA A 187 -23.26 -10.63 3.44
CA ALA A 187 -24.59 -10.06 3.65
C ALA A 187 -24.99 -9.94 5.12
N ALA A 188 -24.34 -10.69 6.02
CA ALA A 188 -24.73 -10.81 7.42
C ALA A 188 -23.54 -10.79 8.40
N MET A 189 -23.82 -10.47 9.67
CA MET A 189 -22.80 -10.45 10.74
C MET A 189 -22.30 -11.87 11.05
N GLU A 190 -23.20 -12.84 10.94
CA GLU A 190 -22.95 -14.25 11.22
C GLU A 190 -21.91 -14.84 10.27
N GLU A 191 -21.80 -14.34 9.03
CA GLU A 191 -20.79 -14.78 8.07
C GLU A 191 -19.37 -14.30 8.45
N ILE A 192 -19.27 -13.21 9.20
CA ILE A 192 -18.01 -12.71 9.75
C ILE A 192 -17.60 -13.58 10.96
N LEU A 193 -18.55 -13.88 11.85
CA LEU A 193 -18.31 -14.73 13.01
C LEU A 193 -17.99 -16.18 12.62
N ALA A 194 -18.53 -16.67 11.49
CA ALA A 194 -18.20 -17.99 10.97
C ALA A 194 -16.78 -18.09 10.40
N GLY A 195 -16.13 -16.96 10.10
CA GLY A 195 -14.82 -16.89 9.46
C GLY A 195 -13.78 -16.15 10.30
N THR A 196 -13.66 -16.45 11.59
CA THR A 196 -12.76 -15.71 12.50
C THR A 196 -11.28 -15.75 12.11
N GLN A 197 -10.87 -16.73 11.31
CA GLN A 197 -9.51 -16.88 10.78
C GLN A 197 -9.34 -16.28 9.37
N ASP A 198 -10.42 -15.80 8.76
CA ASP A 198 -10.39 -15.25 7.41
C ASP A 198 -9.88 -13.81 7.42
N ILE A 199 -9.45 -13.38 6.24
CA ILE A 199 -9.12 -11.98 5.97
C ILE A 199 -10.30 -11.37 5.25
N TYR A 200 -10.74 -10.21 5.73
CA TYR A 200 -11.81 -9.44 5.12
C TYR A 200 -11.26 -8.14 4.53
N ILE A 201 -11.70 -7.86 3.32
CA ILE A 201 -11.56 -6.56 2.69
C ILE A 201 -12.79 -5.74 3.07
N LEU A 202 -12.58 -4.57 3.65
CA LEU A 202 -13.65 -3.59 3.85
C LEU A 202 -13.41 -2.47 2.85
N ALA A 203 -14.46 -2.05 2.15
CA ALA A 203 -14.42 -0.93 1.23
C ALA A 203 -15.56 0.05 1.53
N MET A 204 -15.22 1.32 1.74
CA MET A 204 -16.19 2.38 1.98
C MET A 204 -17.20 2.45 0.82
N CYS A 205 -18.47 2.56 1.16
CA CYS A 205 -19.54 2.63 0.18
C CYS A 205 -20.57 3.70 0.53
N ASP A 206 -21.28 4.14 -0.49
CA ASP A 206 -22.44 4.99 -0.31
C ASP A 206 -23.55 4.22 0.46
N PRO A 207 -24.09 4.77 1.57
CA PRO A 207 -25.06 4.07 2.40
C PRO A 207 -26.41 3.83 1.72
N SER A 208 -26.76 4.64 0.71
CA SER A 208 -28.06 4.56 0.04
C SER A 208 -28.08 3.51 -1.07
N SER A 209 -27.01 3.48 -1.87
CA SER A 209 -26.88 2.65 -3.07
C SER A 209 -26.03 1.39 -2.85
N GLY A 210 -25.21 1.38 -1.79
CA GLY A 210 -24.21 0.34 -1.55
C GLY A 210 -23.07 0.34 -2.56
N LEU A 211 -22.99 1.34 -3.44
CA LEU A 211 -21.90 1.45 -4.40
C LEU A 211 -20.60 1.81 -3.67
N ILE A 212 -19.53 1.07 -3.96
CA ILE A 212 -18.20 1.36 -3.42
C ILE A 212 -17.78 2.76 -3.88
N THR A 213 -17.38 3.59 -2.93
CA THR A 213 -16.90 4.95 -3.20
C THR A 213 -15.49 4.84 -3.75
N GLU A 214 -15.30 5.18 -5.02
CA GLU A 214 -13.97 5.21 -5.65
C GLU A 214 -13.31 6.59 -5.49
N ARG A 215 -11.98 6.63 -5.63
CA ARG A 215 -11.26 7.89 -5.82
C ARG A 215 -11.68 8.48 -7.18
N ASN A 216 -12.06 9.76 -7.21
CA ASN A 216 -12.40 10.60 -8.39
C ASN A 216 -13.90 10.87 -8.65
N LYS A 217 -14.80 10.59 -7.71
CA LYS A 217 -16.14 11.20 -7.81
C LYS A 217 -16.06 12.63 -7.25
N THR A 218 -15.74 13.59 -8.11
CA THR A 218 -15.99 15.00 -7.84
C THR A 218 -17.48 15.22 -8.01
N THR A 219 -18.15 15.60 -6.94
CA THR A 219 -19.56 16.00 -6.97
C THR A 219 -19.65 17.48 -6.71
N THR A 220 -20.37 18.20 -7.56
CA THR A 220 -20.70 19.60 -7.29
C THR A 220 -21.92 19.63 -6.39
N VAL A 221 -21.73 19.99 -5.11
CA VAL A 221 -22.82 20.23 -4.16
C VAL A 221 -22.91 21.74 -3.95
N GLU A 222 -24.05 22.33 -4.31
CA GLU A 222 -24.28 23.78 -4.16
C GLU A 222 -23.19 24.67 -4.80
N GLY A 223 -22.65 24.25 -5.94
CA GLY A 223 -21.60 24.99 -6.65
C GLY A 223 -20.18 24.79 -6.09
N LYS A 224 -19.99 23.96 -5.06
CA LYS A 224 -18.67 23.57 -4.55
C LYS A 224 -18.30 22.17 -5.02
N GLU A 225 -17.10 22.02 -5.56
CA GLU A 225 -16.53 20.71 -5.86
C GLU A 225 -16.15 19.99 -4.56
N GLU A 226 -16.94 19.01 -4.17
CA GLU A 226 -16.59 18.06 -3.13
C GLU A 226 -16.01 16.81 -3.78
N THR A 227 -14.76 16.49 -3.47
CA THR A 227 -14.16 15.22 -3.86
C THR A 227 -14.39 14.22 -2.74
N SER A 228 -15.31 13.27 -2.95
CA SER A 228 -15.40 12.13 -2.04
C SER A 228 -14.13 11.27 -2.17
N HIS A 229 -13.55 10.90 -1.04
CA HIS A 229 -12.41 9.99 -1.00
C HIS A 229 -12.91 8.65 -0.46
N GLY A 230 -12.86 7.63 -1.31
CA GLY A 230 -13.09 6.27 -0.84
C GLY A 230 -11.95 5.76 0.04
N HIS A 231 -12.19 4.61 0.67
CA HIS A 231 -11.23 4.00 1.58
C HIS A 231 -11.35 2.47 1.52
N ILE A 232 -10.21 1.78 1.52
CA ILE A 232 -10.11 0.32 1.55
C ILE A 232 -9.11 -0.12 2.62
N MET A 233 -9.43 -1.23 3.29
CA MET A 233 -8.71 -1.70 4.47
C MET A 233 -8.86 -3.22 4.61
N LEU A 234 -7.97 -3.83 5.39
CA LEU A 234 -7.87 -5.28 5.55
C LEU A 234 -7.93 -5.65 7.03
N THR A 235 -8.70 -6.68 7.39
CA THR A 235 -8.71 -7.21 8.76
C THR A 235 -7.51 -8.08 9.03
N GLU A 236 -7.03 -8.07 10.28
CA GLU A 236 -6.09 -9.06 10.76
C GLU A 236 -6.84 -10.36 11.11
N PRO A 237 -6.47 -11.52 10.56
CA PRO A 237 -7.12 -12.78 10.86
C PRO A 237 -6.95 -13.16 12.34
N GLY A 238 -7.91 -13.89 12.90
CA GLY A 238 -7.90 -14.31 14.30
C GLY A 238 -8.24 -13.22 15.31
N THR A 239 -8.59 -12.01 14.85
CA THR A 239 -8.93 -10.86 15.73
C THR A 239 -10.43 -10.55 15.79
N VAL A 240 -11.27 -11.36 15.13
CA VAL A 240 -12.72 -11.22 15.13
C VAL A 240 -13.28 -11.67 16.48
N GLU A 241 -13.91 -10.76 17.21
CA GLU A 241 -14.51 -11.01 18.53
C GLU A 241 -15.96 -10.51 18.56
N ALA A 242 -16.89 -11.35 19.02
CA ALA A 242 -18.25 -10.92 19.31
C ALA A 242 -18.27 -10.08 20.60
N ALA A 243 -18.80 -8.85 20.52
CA ALA A 243 -18.91 -7.92 21.63
C ALA A 243 -20.37 -7.44 21.77
N GLY A 244 -21.21 -8.27 22.39
CA GLY A 244 -22.65 -8.03 22.47
C GLY A 244 -23.30 -8.10 21.09
N SER A 245 -23.88 -6.99 20.62
CA SER A 245 -24.45 -6.88 19.27
C SER A 245 -23.45 -6.42 18.20
N GLU A 246 -22.22 -6.11 18.59
CA GLU A 246 -21.16 -5.63 17.70
C GLU A 246 -20.11 -6.72 17.47
N ILE A 247 -19.32 -6.57 16.41
CA ILE A 247 -18.11 -7.37 16.19
C ILE A 247 -16.90 -6.43 16.28
N LYS A 248 -15.93 -6.77 17.13
CA LYS A 248 -14.62 -6.13 17.14
C LYS A 248 -13.68 -6.86 16.21
N VAL A 249 -12.85 -6.10 15.51
CA VAL A 249 -11.82 -6.65 14.62
C VAL A 249 -10.65 -5.69 14.53
N LYS A 250 -9.43 -6.22 14.49
CA LYS A 250 -8.24 -5.41 14.20
C LYS A 250 -8.12 -5.23 12.70
N VAL A 251 -7.88 -4.00 12.27
CA VAL A 251 -7.76 -3.60 10.86
C VAL A 251 -6.42 -2.95 10.63
N VAL A 252 -5.81 -3.25 9.48
CA VAL A 252 -4.63 -2.57 8.98
C VAL A 252 -5.02 -1.71 7.79
N GLU A 253 -4.66 -0.43 7.85
CA GLU A 253 -5.09 0.57 6.86
C GLU A 253 -4.02 1.63 6.63
N SER A 254 -3.95 2.19 5.42
CA SER A 254 -3.21 3.42 5.15
C SER A 254 -4.17 4.58 4.94
N THR A 255 -4.05 5.66 5.73
CA THR A 255 -5.02 6.76 5.68
C THR A 255 -4.44 8.17 5.84
N GLY A 256 -5.09 9.16 5.20
CA GLY A 256 -4.72 10.57 5.29
C GLY A 256 -4.52 11.06 6.72
N GLY A 257 -3.42 11.77 6.96
CA GLY A 257 -3.06 12.33 8.26
C GLY A 257 -2.49 11.34 9.29
N LYS A 258 -2.59 10.01 9.06
CA LYS A 258 -2.01 9.00 9.96
C LYS A 258 -1.02 8.06 9.29
N GLY A 259 -1.17 7.81 7.99
CA GLY A 259 -0.37 6.83 7.27
C GLY A 259 -0.83 5.40 7.52
N LEU A 260 0.10 4.45 7.43
CA LEU A 260 -0.10 3.02 7.65
C LEU A 260 -0.19 2.71 9.15
N VAL A 261 -1.40 2.41 9.61
CA VAL A 261 -1.75 2.19 11.01
C VAL A 261 -2.52 0.89 11.19
N ASP A 262 -2.46 0.35 12.40
CA ASP A 262 -3.41 -0.62 12.91
C ASP A 262 -4.48 0.08 13.77
N SER A 263 -5.72 -0.38 13.64
CA SER A 263 -6.88 0.22 14.29
C SER A 263 -7.85 -0.85 14.74
N GLU A 264 -8.48 -0.67 15.89
CA GLU A 264 -9.68 -1.42 16.24
C GLU A 264 -10.87 -0.86 15.45
N TYR A 265 -11.66 -1.76 14.87
CA TYR A 265 -12.92 -1.46 14.21
C TYR A 265 -14.05 -2.18 14.94
N ARG A 266 -15.21 -1.53 15.00
CA ARG A 266 -16.44 -2.13 15.54
C ARG A 266 -17.50 -2.17 14.45
N ILE A 267 -17.89 -3.37 14.03
CA ILE A 267 -18.96 -3.60 13.07
C ILE A 267 -20.26 -3.58 13.86
N LEU A 268 -21.06 -2.54 13.66
CA LEU A 268 -22.18 -2.19 14.53
C LEU A 268 -23.48 -2.90 14.13
N LYS A 269 -23.76 -2.95 12.83
CA LYS A 269 -24.98 -3.53 12.26
C LYS A 269 -24.88 -3.66 10.74
N VAL A 270 -25.76 -4.48 10.18
CA VAL A 270 -26.05 -4.51 8.74
C VAL A 270 -27.25 -3.63 8.45
N ALA A 271 -27.05 -2.60 7.63
CA ALA A 271 -28.13 -1.81 7.07
C ALA A 271 -28.86 -2.62 5.99
N LYS A 272 -30.20 -2.68 6.10
CA LYS A 272 -31.05 -3.22 5.05
C LYS A 272 -31.11 -2.20 3.91
N ALA A 273 -30.44 -2.48 2.79
CA ALA A 273 -30.63 -1.71 1.57
C ALA A 273 -32.08 -1.89 1.10
N ARG A 274 -32.81 -0.79 0.87
CA ARG A 274 -34.23 -0.84 0.42
C ARG A 274 -34.39 -1.60 -0.91
N ASP A 275 -33.39 -1.50 -1.80
CA ASP A 275 -33.50 -1.97 -3.19
C ASP A 275 -32.50 -3.08 -3.58
N ARG A 276 -31.58 -3.48 -2.70
CA ARG A 276 -30.55 -4.51 -2.97
C ARG A 276 -30.28 -5.42 -1.76
N PRO A 277 -31.22 -6.30 -1.40
CA PRO A 277 -31.13 -7.13 -0.20
C PRO A 277 -30.01 -8.19 -0.21
N LYS A 278 -29.34 -8.43 -1.34
CA LYS A 278 -28.36 -9.52 -1.49
C LYS A 278 -26.92 -9.19 -1.07
N GLU A 279 -26.58 -7.92 -0.83
CA GLU A 279 -25.22 -7.54 -0.43
C GLU A 279 -25.27 -6.60 0.78
N GLY A 280 -24.72 -7.04 1.91
CA GLY A 280 -24.80 -6.33 3.19
C GLY A 280 -24.05 -5.01 3.15
N ILE A 281 -24.70 -3.92 3.58
CA ILE A 281 -24.02 -2.65 3.88
C ILE A 281 -23.78 -2.63 5.38
N PHE A 282 -22.53 -2.65 5.80
CA PHE A 282 -22.17 -2.71 7.20
C PHE A 282 -21.89 -1.30 7.72
N ARG A 283 -22.48 -0.94 8.85
CA ARG A 283 -22.11 0.27 9.58
C ARG A 283 -20.95 -0.07 10.50
N VAL A 284 -19.87 0.67 10.40
CA VAL A 284 -18.61 0.38 11.09
C VAL A 284 -18.09 1.63 11.77
N PHE A 285 -17.70 1.51 13.04
CA PHE A 285 -16.92 2.52 13.74
C PHE A 285 -15.42 2.27 13.54
N ARG A 286 -14.70 3.32 13.13
CA ARG A 286 -13.27 3.31 12.82
C ARG A 286 -12.48 3.96 13.94
N GLY A 287 -11.76 3.16 14.72
CA GLY A 287 -10.97 3.63 15.87
C GLY A 287 -9.92 4.69 15.50
N SER A 288 -9.26 4.56 14.35
CA SER A 288 -8.20 5.48 13.93
C SER A 288 -8.70 6.90 13.65
N LYS A 289 -9.99 7.11 13.40
CA LYS A 289 -10.55 8.46 13.20
C LYS A 289 -11.64 8.83 14.20
N GLY A 290 -12.12 7.87 14.99
CA GLY A 290 -13.24 8.10 15.90
C GLY A 290 -14.55 8.40 15.16
N GLU A 291 -14.71 7.86 13.95
CA GLU A 291 -15.85 8.15 13.07
C GLU A 291 -16.56 6.86 12.63
N GLU A 292 -17.83 6.99 12.23
CA GLU A 292 -18.57 5.89 11.63
C GLU A 292 -18.62 6.02 10.10
N MET A 293 -18.56 4.88 9.41
CA MET A 293 -18.72 4.80 7.96
C MET A 293 -19.57 3.60 7.56
N SER A 294 -20.04 3.62 6.31
CA SER A 294 -20.69 2.47 5.68
C SER A 294 -19.70 1.77 4.77
N VAL A 295 -19.63 0.44 4.88
CA VAL A 295 -18.72 -0.38 4.09
C VAL A 295 -19.42 -1.57 3.47
N LYS A 296 -18.88 -2.05 2.36
CA LYS A 296 -19.04 -3.43 1.90
C LYS A 296 -17.91 -4.27 2.50
N ILE A 297 -18.22 -5.52 2.84
CA ILE A 297 -17.24 -6.48 3.38
C ILE A 297 -17.20 -7.67 2.43
N ALA A 298 -15.99 -8.08 2.04
CA ALA A 298 -15.75 -9.30 1.29
C ALA A 298 -14.72 -10.16 2.00
N ARG A 299 -14.97 -11.47 2.09
CA ARG A 299 -13.96 -12.46 2.46
C ARG A 299 -12.98 -12.59 1.30
N LEU A 300 -11.69 -12.39 1.60
CA LEU A 300 -10.59 -12.61 0.67
C LEU A 300 -10.33 -14.12 0.56
N ALA A 301 -10.40 -14.66 -0.66
CA ALA A 301 -10.22 -16.09 -0.93
C ALA A 301 -8.76 -16.51 -1.04
#